data_AF-A0A7C5BG13-F1
#
_entry.id   AF-A0A7C5BG13-F1
#
_cell.length_a   1.000
_cell.length_b   1.000
_cell.length_c   1.000
_cell.angle_alpha   90.00
_cell.angle_beta   90.00
_cell.angle_gamma   90.00
#
_symmetry.space_group_name_H-M   'P 1'
#
loop_
_entity.id
_entity.type
_entity.pdbx_description
1 polymer ?
#
loop_
_entity_poly.entity_id
_entity_poly.type
_entity_poly.pdbx_seq_one_letter_code
_entity_poly.pdbx_strand_id
1 'polypeptide(L)' 'MKPYLIDSHAHLQFAAYDNDREAVLMRMKEKNIWAINIGSNFELSQKAVDLAQKYNF' A
#
# COMPACT_ATOMS: atom_id res chain seq x y z
N MET A 1 -2.17 9.73 13.22
CA MET A 1 -3.16 8.97 14.03
C MET A 1 -2.54 7.61 14.38
N LYS A 2 -3.12 6.85 15.33
CA LYS A 2 -2.67 5.47 15.60
C LYS A 2 -3.49 4.51 14.73
N PRO A 3 -2.89 3.60 13.94
CA PRO A 3 -3.64 2.64 13.15
C PRO A 3 -4.41 1.65 14.04
N TYR A 4 -5.57 1.20 13.57
CA TYR A 4 -6.34 0.10 14.19
C TYR A 4 -5.62 -1.23 14.02
N LEU A 5 -5.05 -1.45 12.83
CA LEU A 5 -4.28 -2.64 12.47
C LEU A 5 -3.15 -2.26 11.51
N ILE A 6 -2.01 -2.94 11.63
CA ILE A 6 -0.90 -2.85 10.69
C ILE A 6 -0.75 -4.21 10.02
N ASP A 7 -0.94 -4.25 8.71
CA ASP A 7 -0.52 -5.37 7.88
C ASP A 7 1.00 -5.30 7.73
N SER A 8 1.71 -6.25 8.33
CA SER A 8 3.17 -6.25 8.36
C SER A 8 3.80 -6.55 7.01
N HIS A 9 3.06 -7.05 6.01
CA HIS A 9 3.62 -7.43 4.71
C HIS A 9 2.59 -7.40 3.59
N ALA A 10 2.67 -6.41 2.70
CA ALA A 10 1.82 -6.31 1.52
C ALA A 10 2.61 -5.98 0.23
N HIS A 11 1.98 -6.18 -0.93
CA HIS A 11 2.52 -5.89 -2.26
C HIS A 11 1.51 -5.11 -3.13
N LEU A 12 1.05 -3.96 -2.65
CA LEU A 12 0.00 -3.14 -3.26
C LEU A 12 0.42 -2.51 -4.60
N GLN A 13 1.72 -2.45 -4.88
CA GLN A 13 2.28 -1.96 -6.14
C GLN A 13 2.24 -2.99 -7.28
N PHE A 14 1.83 -4.24 -7.01
CA PHE A 14 1.80 -5.29 -8.02
C PHE A 14 0.65 -5.07 -9.03
N ALA A 15 0.84 -5.61 -10.23
CA ALA A 15 -0.13 -5.50 -11.33
C ALA A 15 -1.48 -6.16 -11.02
N ALA A 16 -1.52 -7.11 -10.07
CA ALA A 16 -2.75 -7.72 -9.59
C ALA A 16 -3.77 -6.70 -9.04
N TYR A 17 -3.30 -5.52 -8.62
CA TYR A 17 -4.11 -4.42 -8.12
C TYR A 17 -4.34 -3.31 -9.16
N ASP A 18 -3.88 -3.42 -10.41
CA ASP A 18 -3.96 -2.31 -11.37
C ASP A 18 -5.39 -1.81 -11.61
N ASN A 19 -6.37 -2.70 -11.53
CA ASN A 19 -7.77 -2.35 -11.76
C ASN A 19 -8.47 -1.71 -10.55
N ASP A 20 -7.95 -1.90 -9.32
CA ASP A 20 -8.68 -1.55 -8.10
C ASP A 20 -7.82 -0.99 -6.96
N ARG A 21 -6.53 -0.72 -7.17
CA ARG A 21 -5.59 -0.21 -6.16
C ARG A 21 -6.13 0.98 -5.38
N GLU A 22 -6.72 1.96 -6.07
CA GLU A 22 -7.29 3.14 -5.44
C GLU A 22 -8.42 2.77 -4.46
N ALA A 23 -9.32 1.87 -4.88
CA ALA A 23 -10.41 1.39 -4.04
C ALA A 23 -9.89 0.60 -2.83
N VAL A 24 -8.82 -0.20 -3.00
CA VAL A 24 -8.17 -0.91 -1.89
C VAL A 24 -7.60 0.08 -0.86
N LEU A 25 -6.84 1.08 -1.31
CA LEU A 25 -6.22 2.08 -0.45
C LEU A 25 -7.27 2.93 0.29
N MET A 26 -8.35 3.32 -0.38
CA MET A 26 -9.46 4.04 0.24
C MET A 26 -10.12 3.22 1.35
N ARG A 27 -10.42 1.93 1.11
CA ARG A 27 -10.95 1.04 2.15
C ARG A 27 -10.01 0.87 3.33
N MET A 28 -8.69 0.80 3.08
CA MET A 28 -7.68 0.73 4.15
C MET A 28 -7.71 2.00 5.00
N LYS A 29 -7.78 3.18 4.37
CA LYS A 29 -7.84 4.47 5.04
C LYS A 29 -9.12 4.63 5.87
N GLU A 30 -10.29 4.30 5.31
CA GLU A 30 -11.58 4.32 6.00
C GLU A 30 -11.58 3.45 7.26
N LYS A 31 -10.89 2.30 7.21
CA LYS A 31 -10.78 1.37 8.33
C LYS A 31 -9.59 1.66 9.25
N ASN A 32 -8.81 2.72 8.99
CA ASN A 32 -7.58 3.06 9.70
C ASN A 32 -6.60 1.87 9.78
N ILE A 33 -6.45 1.15 8.66
CA ILE A 33 -5.53 0.03 8.48
C ILE A 33 -4.32 0.53 7.70
N TRP A 34 -3.12 0.30 8.24
CA TRP A 34 -1.86 0.63 7.58
C TRP A 34 -1.17 -0.63 7.10
N ALA A 35 -0.24 -0.52 6.15
CA ALA A 35 0.53 -1.66 5.66
C ALA A 35 2.00 -1.30 5.46
N ILE A 36 2.88 -2.27 5.70
CA ILE A 36 4.26 -2.21 5.23
C ILE A 36 4.30 -2.79 3.82
N ASN A 37 4.45 -1.91 2.82
CA ASN A 37 4.43 -2.28 1.41
C ASN A 37 5.83 -2.67 0.92
N ILE A 38 6.05 -3.96 0.67
CA ILE A 38 7.36 -4.56 0.41
C ILE A 38 7.63 -4.64 -1.09
N GLY A 39 8.85 -4.30 -1.52
CA GLY A 39 9.36 -4.59 -2.85
C GLY A 39 10.03 -5.96 -2.93
N SER A 40 9.85 -6.68 -4.04
CA SER A 40 10.47 -8.00 -4.27
C SER A 40 11.70 -7.96 -5.20
N ASN A 41 11.92 -6.84 -5.88
CA ASN A 41 13.10 -6.55 -6.71
C ASN A 41 13.28 -5.03 -6.81
N PHE A 42 14.35 -4.56 -7.46
CA PHE A 42 14.65 -3.13 -7.56
C PHE A 42 13.49 -2.29 -8.14
N GLU A 43 12.92 -2.73 -9.27
CA GLU A 43 11.82 -2.01 -9.92
C GLU A 43 10.56 -1.96 -9.04
N LEU A 44 10.19 -3.09 -8.43
CA LEU A 44 9.03 -3.18 -7.55
C LEU A 44 9.25 -2.49 -6.20
N SER A 45 10.50 -2.37 -5.75
CA SER A 45 10.86 -1.55 -4.59
C SER A 45 10.69 -0.06 -4.89
N GLN A 46 11.13 0.41 -6.06
CA GLN A 46 10.90 1.80 -6.47
C GLN A 46 9.40 2.11 -6.56
N LYS A 47 8.63 1.25 -7.24
CA LYS A 47 7.16 1.39 -7.31
C LYS A 47 6.50 1.39 -5.94
N ALA A 48 7.01 0.62 -4.96
CA ALA A 48 6.48 0.61 -3.61
C ALA A 48 6.72 1.95 -2.89
N VAL A 49 7.91 2.55 -3.06
CA VAL A 49 8.25 3.88 -2.52
C VAL A 49 7.39 4.96 -3.17
N ASP A 50 7.30 4.98 -4.50
CA ASP A 50 6.49 5.95 -5.25
C ASP A 50 5.02 5.88 -4.82
N LEU A 51 4.50 4.66 -4.63
CA LEU A 51 3.16 4.42 -4.13
C LEU A 51 2.99 5.01 -2.72
N ALA A 52 3.91 4.74 -1.80
CA ALA A 52 3.83 5.26 -0.44
C ALA A 52 3.89 6.80 -0.38
N GLN A 53 4.68 7.45 -1.25
CA GLN A 53 4.79 8.91 -1.31
C GLN A 53 3.51 9.58 -1.85
N LYS A 54 2.74 8.89 -2.69
CA LYS A 54 1.51 9.43 -3.29
C LYS A 54 0.36 9.57 -2.29
N TYR A 55 0.34 8.77 -1.21
CA TYR A 55 -0.79 8.73 -0.28
C TYR A 55 -0.37 9.11 1.14
N ASN A 56 -1.18 9.97 1.77
CA ASN A 56 -1.02 10.32 3.18
C ASN A 56 -1.94 9.46 4.06
N PHE A 57 -1.35 8.62 4.92
CA PHE A 57 -1.99 7.65 5.82
C PHE A 57 -1.80 8.02 7.29
#